data_AF-A0A957GW97-F1
#
_entry.id   AF-A0A957GW97-F1
#
_cell.length_a   1.000
_cell.length_b   1.000
_cell.length_c   1.000
_cell.angle_alpha   90.00
_cell.angle_beta   90.00
_cell.angle_gamma   90.00
#
_symmetry.space_group_name_H-M   'P 1'
#
loop_
_entity.id
_entity.type
_entity.pdbx_description
1 polymer ?
#
loop_
_entity_poly.entity_id
_entity_poly.type
_entity_poly.pdbx_seq_one_letter_code
_entity_poly.pdbx_strand_id
1 'polypeptide(L)'
;RVMTSQDYTSFQANGIVVEGVKYQFLRADEVVALGKKKDYGAITLQASGTAVVIGHTKEGMSQGNTNKGVAVIAEYLTSMGM
;
A
#
# COMPACT_ATOMS: atom_id res chain seq x y z
N ARG A 1 -0.29 12.35 7.07
CA ARG A 1 0.75 12.28 6.00
C ARG A 1 1.59 11.01 6.19
N VAL A 2 0.96 9.83 6.29
CA VAL A 2 1.63 8.59 6.76
C VAL A 2 2.74 8.11 5.81
N MET A 3 2.46 8.01 4.51
CA MET A 3 3.42 7.52 3.53
C MET A 3 4.62 8.47 3.34
N THR A 4 4.36 9.79 3.27
CA THR A 4 5.41 10.82 3.12
C THR A 4 6.30 10.98 4.34
N SER A 5 5.80 10.73 5.56
CA SER A 5 6.62 10.81 6.77
C SER A 5 7.25 9.48 7.17
N GLN A 6 6.92 8.40 6.45
CA GLN A 6 7.28 7.02 6.79
C GLN A 6 6.93 6.63 8.24
N ASP A 7 5.94 7.33 8.83
CA ASP A 7 5.45 7.07 10.18
C ASP A 7 4.13 6.32 10.11
N TYR A 8 4.23 4.99 10.20
CA TYR A 8 3.12 4.07 10.09
C TYR A 8 2.36 3.84 11.41
N THR A 9 2.69 4.57 12.49
CA THR A 9 2.02 4.43 13.80
C THR A 9 0.51 4.60 13.69
N SER A 10 0.06 5.54 12.85
CA SER A 10 -1.38 5.75 12.59
C SER A 10 -2.04 4.56 11.91
N PHE A 11 -1.36 3.90 10.96
CA PHE A 11 -1.88 2.68 10.31
C PHE A 11 -1.87 1.49 11.26
N GLN A 12 -0.83 1.35 12.10
CA GLN A 12 -0.76 0.30 13.12
C GLN A 12 -1.93 0.39 14.10
N ALA A 13 -2.25 1.59 14.58
CA ALA A 13 -3.34 1.81 15.53
C ALA A 13 -4.73 1.71 14.88
N ASN A 14 -4.90 2.29 13.68
CA ASN A 14 -6.24 2.51 13.11
C ASN A 14 -6.57 1.64 11.89
N GLY A 15 -5.62 0.88 11.36
CA GLY A 15 -5.73 0.23 10.06
C GLY A 15 -5.54 1.20 8.88
N ILE A 16 -5.66 0.68 7.67
CA ILE A 16 -5.57 1.45 6.42
C ILE A 16 -6.98 1.59 5.84
N VAL A 17 -7.45 2.81 5.61
CA VAL A 17 -8.78 3.05 5.02
C VAL A 17 -8.61 3.44 3.56
N VAL A 18 -9.17 2.64 2.65
CA VAL A 18 -9.20 2.89 1.21
C VAL A 18 -10.62 2.69 0.71
N GLU A 19 -11.16 3.65 -0.04
CA GLU A 19 -12.55 3.61 -0.56
C GLU A 19 -13.61 3.32 0.51
N GLY A 20 -13.43 3.88 1.73
CA GLY A 20 -14.34 3.63 2.87
C GLY A 20 -14.20 2.25 3.51
N VAL A 21 -13.32 1.39 3.00
CA VAL A 21 -13.04 0.05 3.54
C VAL A 21 -11.81 0.10 4.44
N LYS A 22 -11.98 -0.27 5.71
CA LYS A 22 -10.87 -0.43 6.67
C LYS A 22 -10.21 -1.80 6.54
N TYR A 23 -8.96 -1.80 6.09
CA TYR A 23 -8.06 -2.95 6.06
C TYR A 23 -7.23 -3.02 7.35
N GLN A 24 -7.04 -4.24 7.86
CA GLN A 24 -6.10 -4.49 8.95
C GLN A 24 -4.68 -4.25 8.42
N PHE A 25 -3.92 -3.40 9.13
CA PHE A 25 -2.51 -3.20 8.85
C PHE A 25 -1.74 -4.51 9.09
N LEU A 26 -0.90 -4.90 8.13
CA LEU A 26 -0.08 -6.10 8.23
C LEU A 26 1.36 -5.77 8.60
N ARG A 27 2.00 -4.95 7.78
CA ARG A 27 3.36 -4.48 7.93
C ARG A 27 3.60 -3.30 7.01
N ALA A 28 4.66 -2.57 7.29
CA ALA A 28 5.22 -1.58 6.37
C ALA A 28 6.74 -1.67 6.42
N ASP A 29 7.35 -1.38 5.28
CA ASP A 29 8.78 -1.12 5.12
C ASP A 29 8.94 0.38 4.75
N GLU A 30 10.14 0.85 4.38
CA GLU A 30 10.41 2.29 4.18
C GLU A 30 9.38 2.98 3.27
N VAL A 31 9.12 2.42 2.09
CA VAL A 31 8.24 3.03 1.08
C VAL A 31 6.93 2.27 0.83
N VAL A 32 6.73 1.11 1.49
CA VAL A 32 5.59 0.21 1.24
C VAL A 32 4.79 -0.03 2.52
N ALA A 33 3.46 0.05 2.43
CA ALA A 33 2.55 -0.38 3.48
C ALA A 33 1.55 -1.43 2.94
N LEU A 34 1.33 -2.49 3.71
CA LEU A 34 0.44 -3.59 3.35
C LEU A 34 -0.73 -3.70 4.33
N GLY A 35 -1.91 -4.02 3.79
CA GLY A 35 -3.08 -4.34 4.60
C GLY A 35 -3.90 -5.48 4.02
N LYS A 36 -4.72 -6.11 4.85
CA LYS A 36 -5.67 -7.16 4.44
C LYS A 36 -7.01 -7.00 5.12
N LYS A 37 -8.06 -7.50 4.49
CA LYS A 37 -9.39 -7.60 5.07
C LYS A 37 -10.07 -8.84 4.52
N LYS A 38 -10.52 -9.72 5.42
CA LYS A 38 -11.29 -10.90 5.05
C LYS A 38 -12.50 -10.50 4.19
N ASP A 39 -12.76 -11.28 3.15
CA ASP A 39 -13.85 -11.11 2.17
C ASP A 39 -13.69 -9.89 1.23
N TYR A 40 -12.60 -9.13 1.37
CA TYR A 40 -12.27 -7.95 0.56
C TYR A 40 -10.89 -8.07 -0.11
N GLY A 41 -10.05 -9.00 0.31
CA GLY A 41 -8.69 -9.20 -0.17
C GLY A 41 -7.64 -8.36 0.56
N ALA A 42 -6.73 -7.76 -0.20
CA ALA A 42 -5.57 -7.06 0.34
C ALA A 42 -5.27 -5.74 -0.39
N ILE A 43 -4.61 -4.82 0.30
CA ILE A 43 -4.19 -3.54 -0.25
C ILE A 43 -2.68 -3.40 -0.13
N THR A 44 -2.07 -2.84 -1.15
CA THR A 44 -0.64 -2.53 -1.20
C THR A 44 -0.48 -1.07 -1.58
N LEU A 45 0.21 -0.31 -0.75
CA LEU A 45 0.48 1.10 -0.96
C LEU A 45 1.99 1.27 -1.06
N GLN A 46 2.46 1.91 -2.12
CA GLN A 46 3.87 2.26 -2.28
C GLN A 46 4.02 3.73 -2.63
N ALA A 47 4.84 4.44 -1.87
CA ALA A 47 5.16 5.83 -2.16
C ALA A 47 6.14 5.90 -3.35
N SER A 48 5.89 6.86 -4.25
CA SER A 48 6.93 7.48 -5.07
C SER A 48 7.34 8.82 -4.42
N GLY A 49 8.22 9.59 -5.05
CA GLY A 49 8.68 10.87 -4.49
C GLY A 49 7.54 11.88 -4.28
N THR A 50 6.49 11.81 -5.09
CA THR A 50 5.38 12.77 -5.13
C THR A 50 3.99 12.13 -5.11
N ALA A 51 3.87 10.81 -5.33
CA ALA A 51 2.61 10.10 -5.38
C ALA A 51 2.61 8.83 -4.51
N VAL A 52 1.45 8.20 -4.40
CA VAL A 52 1.29 6.88 -3.77
C VAL A 52 0.55 5.99 -4.73
N VAL A 53 1.18 4.90 -5.15
CA VAL A 53 0.56 3.86 -5.97
C VAL A 53 -0.17 2.90 -5.04
N ILE A 54 -1.46 2.69 -5.30
CA ILE A 54 -2.33 1.82 -4.50
C ILE A 54 -2.82 0.68 -5.38
N GLY A 55 -2.50 -0.56 -5.00
CA GLY A 55 -2.97 -1.76 -5.65
C GLY A 55 -3.94 -2.53 -4.76
N HIS A 56 -5.12 -2.84 -5.30
CA HIS A 56 -6.10 -3.74 -4.67
C HIS A 56 -5.94 -5.16 -5.21
N THR A 57 -5.72 -6.10 -4.29
CA THR A 57 -5.72 -7.54 -4.57
C THR A 57 -7.08 -8.09 -4.21
N LYS A 58 -7.79 -8.65 -5.19
CA LYS A 58 -9.05 -9.36 -4.95
C LYS A 58 -8.87 -10.53 -3.97
N GLU A 59 -9.89 -10.81 -3.18
CA GLU A 59 -9.94 -11.98 -2.28
C GLU A 59 -9.56 -13.28 -3.02
N GLY A 60 -8.79 -14.15 -2.35
CA GLY A 60 -8.29 -15.41 -2.89
C GLY A 60 -7.13 -15.29 -3.91
N MET A 61 -6.72 -14.06 -4.27
CA MET A 61 -5.60 -13.84 -5.19
C MET A 61 -4.28 -13.56 -4.44
N SER A 62 -3.16 -13.74 -5.12
CA SER A 62 -1.82 -13.51 -4.54
C SER A 62 -1.52 -12.02 -4.40
N GLN A 63 -1.45 -11.52 -3.17
CA GLN A 63 -0.97 -10.16 -2.89
C GLN A 63 0.47 -9.95 -3.37
N GLY A 64 1.30 -10.99 -3.37
CA GLY A 64 2.68 -10.91 -3.85
C GLY A 64 2.78 -10.49 -5.32
N ASN A 65 1.82 -10.88 -6.17
CA ASN A 65 1.79 -10.45 -7.56
C ASN A 65 1.41 -8.97 -7.68
N THR A 66 0.42 -8.52 -6.91
CA THR A 66 0.04 -7.10 -6.84
C THR A 66 1.18 -6.24 -6.32
N ASN A 67 1.93 -6.71 -5.33
CA ASN A 67 3.11 -6.00 -4.81
C ASN A 67 4.14 -5.74 -5.92
N LYS A 68 4.45 -6.75 -6.73
CA LYS A 68 5.38 -6.61 -7.86
C LYS A 68 4.86 -5.58 -8.87
N GLY A 69 3.57 -5.62 -9.20
CA GLY A 69 2.96 -4.66 -10.14
C GLY A 69 3.00 -3.22 -9.61
N VAL A 70 2.66 -3.03 -8.34
CA VAL A 70 2.72 -1.71 -7.67
C VAL A 70 4.15 -1.18 -7.64
N ALA A 71 5.13 -2.04 -7.33
CA ALA A 71 6.54 -1.66 -7.27
C ALA A 71 7.06 -1.17 -8.62
N VAL A 72 6.79 -1.89 -9.72
CA VAL A 72 7.21 -1.48 -11.07
C VAL A 72 6.69 -0.09 -11.42
N ILE A 73 5.42 0.21 -11.08
CA ILE A 73 4.84 1.52 -11.36
C ILE A 73 5.49 2.59 -10.47
N ALA A 74 5.60 2.35 -9.15
CA ALA A 74 6.17 3.32 -8.23
C ALA A 74 7.64 3.64 -8.53
N GLU A 75 8.43 2.62 -8.88
CA GLU A 75 9.82 2.77 -9.33
C GLU A 75 9.91 3.57 -10.64
N TYR A 76 9.00 3.31 -11.59
CA TYR A 76 8.94 4.09 -12.82
C TYR A 76 8.62 5.57 -12.56
N LEU A 77 7.63 5.88 -11.71
CA LEU A 77 7.32 7.25 -11.32
C LEU A 77 8.55 7.92 -10.65
N THR A 78 9.21 7.19 -9.75
CA THR A 78 10.44 7.68 -9.09
C THR A 78 11.55 7.99 -10.08
N SER A 79 11.73 7.15 -11.11
CA SER A 79 12.73 7.37 -12.17
C SER A 79 12.46 8.63 -13.01
N MET A 80 11.21 9.08 -13.06
CA MET A 80 10.79 10.32 -13.71
C MET A 80 10.86 11.54 -12.79
N GLY A 81 11.34 11.39 -11.56
CA GLY A 81 11.35 12.45 -10.56
C GLY A 81 9.97 12.71 -9.91
N MET A 82 9.08 11.72 -9.97
CA MET A 82 7.74 11.76 -9.36
C MET A 82 7.59 10.80 -8.20
#